data_AF-A0A6I6UEN1-F1
#
_entry.id   AF-A0A6I6UEN1-F1
#
_cell.length_a   1.000
_cell.length_b   1.000
_cell.length_c   1.000
_cell.angle_alpha   90.00
_cell.angle_beta   90.00
_cell.angle_gamma   90.00
#
_symmetry.space_group_name_H-M   'P 1'
#
loop_
_entity.id
_entity.type
_entity.pdbx_description
1 polymer ?
#
loop_
_entity_poly.entity_id
_entity_poly.type
_entity_poly.pdbx_seq_one_letter_code
_entity_poly.pdbx_strand_id
1 'polypeptide(L)' 'MAKWKKKRIKVELPPEDYEKANHYLKRLKEADSLVELDYYYNKVTKIIEKSQDV' A
#
# COMPACT_ATOMS: atom_id res chain seq x y z
N MET A 1 4.78 29.09 -1.10
CA MET A 1 4.90 27.73 -0.52
C MET A 1 4.08 26.77 -1.35
N ALA A 2 4.72 25.75 -1.91
CA ALA A 2 4.15 24.87 -2.93
C ALA A 2 2.89 24.16 -2.43
N LYS A 3 1.77 24.38 -3.13
CA LYS A 3 0.56 23.58 -3.01
C LYS A 3 0.94 22.14 -3.36
N TRP A 4 1.21 21.31 -2.35
CA TRP A 4 1.25 19.86 -2.50
C TRP A 4 -0.16 19.41 -2.85
N LYS A 5 -0.51 19.54 -4.14
CA LYS A 5 -1.56 18.74 -4.75
C LYS A 5 -1.06 17.30 -4.60
N LYS A 6 -1.40 16.65 -3.48
CA LYS A 6 -1.35 15.19 -3.35
C LYS A 6 -2.20 14.68 -4.50
N LYS A 7 -1.56 14.42 -5.65
CA LYS A 7 -2.12 13.60 -6.72
C LYS A 7 -2.45 12.30 -6.00
N ARG A 8 -3.72 12.10 -5.66
CA ARG A 8 -4.20 10.76 -5.32
C ARG A 8 -4.07 10.01 -6.63
N ILE A 9 -2.94 9.34 -6.81
CA ILE A 9 -2.77 8.40 -7.90
C ILE A 9 -3.86 7.36 -7.62
N LYS A 10 -4.94 7.40 -8.41
CA LYS A 10 -5.88 6.29 -8.46
C LYS A 10 -5.07 5.15 -9.07
N VAL A 11 -4.42 4.37 -8.22
CA VAL A 11 -3.86 3.09 -8.64
C VAL A 11 -5.09 2.22 -8.85
N GLU A 12 -5.42 1.97 -10.12
CA GLU A 12 -6.42 0.97 -10.48
C GLU A 12 -5.81 -0.39 -10.20
N LEU A 13 -5.86 -0.80 -8.93
CA LEU A 13 -5.46 -2.13 -8.51
C LEU A 13 -6.53 -3.12 -9.00
N PRO A 14 -6.11 -4.28 -9.53
CA PRO A 14 -7.02 -5.40 -9.72
C PRO A 14 -7.77 -5.70 -8.41
N PRO A 15 -9.04 -6.12 -8.46
CA PRO A 15 -9.84 -6.35 -7.26
C PRO A 15 -9.17 -7.31 -6.26
N GLU A 16 -8.49 -8.35 -6.76
CA GLU A 16 -7.75 -9.31 -5.94
C GLU A 16 -6.54 -8.69 -5.21
N ASP A 17 -5.82 -7.77 -5.87
CA ASP A 17 -4.66 -7.09 -5.30
C ASP A 17 -5.08 -5.96 -4.35
N TYR A 18 -6.21 -5.31 -4.63
CA TYR A 18 -6.82 -4.32 -3.75
C TYR A 18 -7.22 -4.94 -2.39
N GLU A 19 -7.90 -6.09 -2.39
CA GLU A 19 -8.28 -6.78 -1.16
C GLU A 19 -7.05 -7.19 -0.33
N LYS A 20 -6.01 -7.72 -0.98
CA LYS A 20 -4.74 -8.07 -0.31
C LYS A 20 -4.04 -6.85 0.27
N ALA A 21 -3.92 -5.76 -0.50
CA ALA A 21 -3.30 -4.53 -0.04
C ALA A 21 -4.08 -3.93 1.15
N ASN A 22 -5.42 -3.94 1.10
CA ASN A 22 -6.26 -3.43 2.18
C ASN A 22 -6.16 -4.30 3.45
N HIS A 23 -6.07 -5.63 3.28
CA HIS A 23 -5.80 -6.54 4.40
C HIS A 23 -4.45 -6.24 5.06
N TYR A 24 -3.38 -6.06 4.28
CA TYR A 24 -2.07 -5.71 4.82
C TYR A 24 -2.03 -4.32 5.44
N LEU A 25 -2.74 -3.33 4.87
CA LEU A 25 -2.86 -2.00 5.47
C LEU A 25 -3.60 -2.03 6.82
N LYS A 26 -4.61 -2.89 6.96
CA LYS A 26 -5.31 -3.09 8.24
C LYS A 26 -4.36 -3.69 9.28
N ARG A 27 -3.63 -4.75 8.91
CA ARG A 27 -2.61 -5.36 9.77
C ARG A 27 -1.48 -4.42 10.13
N LEU A 28 -1.06 -3.55 9.21
CA LEU A 28 -0.05 -2.52 9.45
C LEU A 28 -0.50 -1.50 10.50
N LYS A 29 -1.80 -1.17 10.56
CA LYS A 29 -2.34 -0.29 11.61
C LYS A 29 -2.45 -0.96 12.98
N GLU A 30 -2.57 -2.29 13.00
CA GLU A 30 -2.66 -3.09 14.23
C GLU A 30 -1.28 -3.61 14.68
N ALA A 31 -0.26 -3.47 13.85
CA ALA A 31 1.10 -3.92 14.14
C ALA A 31 1.76 -3.02 15.19
N ASP A 32 2.24 -3.64 16.26
CA ASP A 32 2.92 -2.96 17.38
C ASP A 32 4.46 -3.04 17.24
N SER A 33 4.95 -4.01 16.47
CA SER A 33 6.37 -4.25 16.26
C SER A 33 6.90 -3.60 14.97
N LEU A 34 8.09 -2.99 15.06
CA LEU A 34 8.82 -2.44 13.91
C LEU A 34 9.03 -3.48 12.79
N VAL A 35 9.23 -4.75 13.16
CA VAL A 35 9.43 -5.85 12.20
C VAL A 35 8.15 -6.12 11.42
N GLU A 36 6.99 -6.06 12.08
CA GLU A 36 5.70 -6.26 11.44
C GLU A 36 5.32 -5.07 10.56
N LEU A 37 5.61 -3.85 11.01
CA LEU A 37 5.41 -2.64 10.21
C LEU A 37 6.20 -2.70 8.90
N ASP A 38 7.49 -3.04 8.96
CA ASP A 38 8.33 -3.18 7.77
C ASP A 38 7.81 -4.30 6.85
N TYR A 39 7.43 -5.44 7.42
CA TYR A 39 6.89 -6.56 6.66
C TYR A 39 5.60 -6.18 5.90
N TYR A 40 4.60 -5.61 6.58
CA TYR A 40 3.35 -5.24 5.94
C TYR A 40 3.51 -4.08 4.96
N TYR A 41 4.40 -3.13 5.25
CA TYR A 41 4.72 -2.04 4.35
C TYR A 41 5.32 -2.57 3.05
N ASN A 42 6.33 -3.44 3.14
CA ASN A 42 6.95 -4.07 1.99
C ASN A 42 5.96 -4.90 1.16
N LYS A 43 4.98 -5.55 1.80
CA LYS A 43 3.92 -6.27 1.08
C LYS A 43 3.02 -5.34 0.29
N VAL A 44 2.58 -4.23 0.88
CA VAL A 44 1.73 -3.24 0.19
C VAL A 44 2.49 -2.59 -0.97
N THR A 45 3.75 -2.20 -0.75
CA THR A 45 4.60 -1.59 -1.79
C THR A 45 4.78 -2.53 -2.98
N LYS A 46 5.09 -3.81 -2.76
CA LYS A 46 5.22 -4.80 -3.85
C LYS A 46 3.95 -5.00 -4.66
N ILE A 47 2.78 -4.89 -4.03
CA ILE A 47 1.49 -4.98 -4.75
C ILE A 47 1.32 -3.76 -5.65
N ILE A 48 1.61 -2.56 -5.14
CA ILE A 48 1.51 -1.32 -5.91
C ILE A 48 2.51 -1.30 -7.06
N GLU A 49 3.76 -1.72 -6.83
CA GLU A 49 4.79 -1.83 -7.87
C GLU A 49 4.37 -2.77 -8.99
N LYS A 50 3.89 -3.97 -8.64
CA LYS A 50 3.38 -4.94 -9.63
C LYS A 50 2.25 -4.39 -10.48
N SER A 51 1.37 -3.57 -9.90
CA SER A 51 0.26 -2.98 -10.65
C SER A 51 0.64 -1.75 -11.46
N GLN A 52 1.82 -1.16 -11.26
CA GLN A 52 2.33 -0.05 -12.07
C GLN A 52 3.23 -0.53 -13.24
N ASP A 53 3.71 -1.77 -13.18
CA ASP A 53 4.52 -2.40 -14.24
C ASP A 53 3.68 -3.00 -15.39
N VAL A 54 2.35 -2.78 -15.37
CA VAL A 54 1.38 -3.27 -16.39
C VAL A 54 0.96 -2.14 -17.32
#